data_AF-A0AAT9WJB7-F1
#
_entry.id   AF-A0AAT9WJB7-F1
#
_cell.length_a   1.000
_cell.length_b   1.000
_cell.length_c   1.000
_cell.angle_alpha   90.00
_cell.angle_beta   90.00
_cell.angle_gamma   90.00
#
_symmetry.space_group_name_H-M   'P 1'
#
loop_
_entity.id
_entity.type
_entity.pdbx_description
1 polymer ?
#
loop_
_entity_poly.entity_id
_entity_poly.type
_entity_poly.pdbx_seq_one_letter_code
_entity_poly.pdbx_strand_id
1 'polypeptide(L)'
;MNTMKWLLRREYWEHKGGFFWAPAIIAVVMLAVLGGTIAYGSLTHGLGTSTVIVNGHVVSQAHVISALPLHVREQIANSVANSYLAAAAPLFAVLPFVAFFYCLAALYDDRRDRSILFWKSLPVSDQETVLSKVLTALCVAPLITIAIGTATALISVLIGLMVADANGLRLFGLVLSNPEFWLAPFRLVALLPVYVLWAIPTVGWLLMVSAWARSKVFLWAVGIPLLGLMLARWINFMTSSYLDTQIDVHWIAINIVMRALAGVVPGLWLPFGQVDPHALLNSSERGVDAAGVFTQSWMTLTQPQVWIGVVVGAAMIFAAMRLRRWRDEG
;
A
#
# COMPACT_ATOMS: atom_id res chain seq x y z
N MET A 1 24.01 9.46 -19.45
CA MET A 1 22.73 9.71 -18.71
C MET A 1 21.65 8.62 -18.91
N ASN A 2 21.89 7.50 -19.60
CA ASN A 2 20.88 6.44 -19.77
C ASN A 2 21.03 5.25 -18.80
N THR A 3 22.08 5.20 -17.98
CA THR A 3 22.43 4.04 -17.14
C THR A 3 21.31 3.68 -16.15
N MET A 4 20.87 4.63 -15.31
CA MET A 4 19.82 4.39 -14.32
C MET A 4 18.50 3.93 -14.96
N LYS A 5 18.13 4.50 -16.10
CA LYS A 5 16.92 4.09 -16.84
C LYS A 5 16.99 2.62 -17.25
N TRP A 6 18.15 2.15 -17.70
CA TRP A 6 18.34 0.75 -18.08
C TRP A 6 18.39 -0.18 -16.87
N LEU A 7 19.02 0.24 -15.77
CA LEU A 7 19.00 -0.53 -14.51
C LEU A 7 17.58 -0.73 -14.00
N LEU A 8 16.76 0.32 -13.98
CA LEU A 8 15.35 0.21 -13.57
C LEU A 8 14.54 -0.70 -14.50
N ARG A 9 14.77 -0.60 -15.82
CA ARG A 9 14.11 -1.51 -16.79
C ARG A 9 14.50 -2.96 -16.55
N ARG A 10 15.78 -3.22 -16.28
CA ARG A 10 16.27 -4.56 -15.95
C ARG A 10 15.57 -5.10 -14.70
N GLU A 11 15.62 -4.36 -13.59
CA GLU A 11 14.99 -4.76 -12.33
C GLU A 11 13.50 -5.05 -12.51
N TYR A 12 12.79 -4.22 -13.30
CA TYR A 12 11.39 -4.48 -13.62
C TYR A 12 11.19 -5.76 -14.44
N TRP A 13 12.05 -6.04 -15.42
CA TRP A 13 11.93 -7.25 -16.25
C TRP A 13 12.25 -8.53 -15.47
N GLU A 14 13.29 -8.51 -14.63
CA GLU A 14 13.69 -9.65 -13.78
C GLU A 14 12.59 -9.99 -12.76
N HIS A 15 11.90 -8.97 -12.22
CA HIS A 15 10.90 -9.14 -11.18
C HIS A 15 9.46 -8.87 -11.63
N LYS A 16 9.20 -8.96 -12.94
CA LYS A 16 7.88 -8.66 -13.54
C LYS A 16 6.74 -9.48 -12.93
N GLY A 17 7.04 -10.73 -12.54
CA GLY A 17 6.09 -11.62 -11.87
C GLY A 17 5.53 -11.00 -10.58
N GLY A 18 6.40 -10.49 -9.71
CA GLY A 18 5.99 -9.85 -8.46
C GLY A 18 5.37 -8.47 -8.70
N PHE A 19 6.05 -7.60 -9.45
CA PHE A 19 5.62 -6.20 -9.57
C PHE A 19 4.35 -5.99 -10.38
N PHE A 20 4.15 -6.74 -11.45
CA PHE A 20 3.01 -6.55 -12.36
C PHE A 20 1.99 -7.66 -12.26
N TRP A 21 2.41 -8.93 -12.39
CA TRP A 21 1.46 -10.04 -12.46
C TRP A 21 0.74 -10.30 -11.14
N ALA A 22 1.42 -10.20 -10.00
CA ALA A 22 0.76 -10.39 -8.70
C ALA A 22 -0.42 -9.42 -8.48
N PRO A 23 -0.26 -8.09 -8.58
CA PRO A 23 -1.41 -7.19 -8.48
C PRO A 23 -2.40 -7.33 -9.64
N ALA A 24 -1.96 -7.64 -10.88
CA ALA A 24 -2.87 -7.82 -12.01
C ALA A 24 -3.80 -9.04 -11.83
N ILE A 25 -3.28 -10.16 -11.33
CA ILE A 25 -4.09 -11.36 -11.05
C ILE A 25 -5.13 -11.04 -9.97
N ILE A 26 -4.72 -10.37 -8.90
CA ILE A 26 -5.64 -9.99 -7.82
C ILE A 26 -6.72 -9.03 -8.35
N ALA A 27 -6.35 -8.09 -9.22
CA ALA A 27 -7.29 -7.18 -9.86
C ALA A 27 -8.33 -7.95 -10.69
N VAL A 28 -7.89 -8.93 -11.50
CA VAL A 28 -8.79 -9.78 -12.28
C VAL A 28 -9.71 -10.58 -11.38
N VAL A 29 -9.19 -11.18 -10.30
CA VAL A 29 -10.00 -11.92 -9.33
C VAL A 29 -11.03 -11.01 -8.66
N MET A 30 -10.65 -9.80 -8.26
CA MET A 30 -11.58 -8.83 -7.66
C MET A 30 -12.71 -8.47 -8.62
N LEU A 31 -12.38 -8.18 -9.89
CA LEU A 31 -13.38 -7.87 -10.91
C LEU A 31 -14.26 -9.08 -11.24
N ALA A 32 -13.71 -10.29 -11.26
CA ALA A 32 -14.46 -11.52 -11.48
C ALA A 32 -15.42 -11.81 -10.32
N VAL A 33 -14.99 -11.61 -9.07
CA VAL A 33 -15.85 -11.75 -7.88
C VAL A 33 -16.95 -10.69 -7.89
N LEU A 34 -16.62 -9.43 -8.21
CA LEU A 34 -17.62 -8.36 -8.35
C LEU A 34 -18.64 -8.68 -9.46
N GLY A 35 -18.17 -9.05 -10.65
CA GLY A 35 -19.03 -9.44 -11.76
C GLY A 35 -19.88 -10.67 -11.43
N GLY A 36 -19.30 -11.67 -10.76
CA GLY A 36 -19.99 -12.89 -10.34
C GLY A 36 -21.08 -12.63 -9.29
N THR A 37 -20.81 -11.78 -8.30
CA THR A 37 -21.80 -11.38 -7.28
C THR A 37 -22.96 -10.61 -7.90
N ILE A 38 -22.67 -9.70 -8.85
CA ILE A 38 -23.70 -8.97 -9.60
C ILE A 38 -24.52 -9.92 -10.48
N ALA A 39 -23.87 -10.82 -11.23
CA ALA A 39 -24.55 -11.79 -12.09
C ALA A 39 -25.45 -12.72 -11.27
N TYR A 40 -24.94 -13.23 -10.15
CA TYR A 40 -25.72 -14.05 -9.22
C TYR A 40 -26.96 -13.30 -8.71
N GLY A 41 -26.80 -12.08 -8.19
CA GLY A 41 -27.93 -11.27 -7.72
C GLY A 41 -28.94 -10.94 -8.83
N SER A 42 -28.45 -10.73 -10.06
CA SER A 42 -29.27 -10.50 -11.24
C SER A 42 -30.10 -11.73 -11.62
N LEU A 43 -29.55 -12.93 -11.48
CA LEU A 43 -30.25 -14.18 -11.79
C LEU A 43 -31.27 -14.57 -10.71
N THR A 44 -30.98 -14.30 -9.43
CA THR A 44 -31.87 -14.68 -8.32
C THR A 44 -33.01 -13.70 -8.08
N HIS A 45 -32.78 -12.40 -8.28
CA HIS A 45 -33.76 -11.36 -7.99
C HIS A 45 -34.25 -10.61 -9.23
N GLY A 46 -33.60 -10.79 -10.38
CA GLY A 46 -33.90 -10.05 -11.61
C GLY A 46 -33.49 -8.58 -11.53
N LEU A 47 -32.76 -8.08 -12.52
CA LEU A 47 -32.38 -6.66 -12.60
C LEU A 47 -33.63 -5.80 -12.78
N GLY A 48 -33.99 -4.99 -11.78
CA GLY A 48 -35.12 -4.06 -11.85
C GLY A 48 -36.52 -4.70 -11.88
N THR A 49 -36.63 -6.03 -11.82
CA THR A 49 -37.91 -6.77 -11.92
C THR A 49 -38.43 -7.30 -10.59
N SER A 50 -37.66 -7.18 -9.51
CA SER A 50 -38.15 -7.52 -8.17
C SER A 50 -39.33 -6.63 -7.79
N THR A 51 -40.48 -7.25 -7.50
CA THR A 51 -41.70 -6.54 -7.10
C THR A 51 -41.87 -6.61 -5.58
N VAL A 52 -42.18 -5.48 -4.96
CA VAL A 52 -42.50 -5.39 -3.54
C VAL A 52 -44.01 -5.15 -3.42
N ILE A 53 -44.69 -5.96 -2.60
CA ILE A 53 -46.10 -5.77 -2.31
C ILE A 53 -46.21 -4.80 -1.13
N VAL A 54 -46.70 -3.59 -1.38
CA VAL A 54 -46.98 -2.59 -0.34
C VAL A 54 -48.49 -2.36 -0.33
N ASN A 55 -49.13 -2.61 0.81
CA ASN A 55 -50.58 -2.46 0.98
C ASN A 55 -51.43 -3.19 -0.08
N GLY A 56 -50.99 -4.37 -0.53
CA GLY A 56 -51.70 -5.19 -1.54
C GLY A 56 -51.46 -4.79 -3.00
N HIS A 57 -50.71 -3.72 -3.27
CA HIS A 57 -50.32 -3.34 -4.62
C HIS A 57 -48.91 -3.82 -4.94
N VAL A 58 -48.76 -4.46 -6.11
CA VAL A 58 -47.48 -4.90 -6.65
C VAL A 58 -46.77 -3.67 -7.21
N VAL A 59 -45.77 -3.16 -6.50
CA VAL A 59 -44.95 -2.02 -6.95
C VAL A 59 -43.57 -2.55 -7.34
N SER A 60 -43.06 -2.15 -8.50
CA SER A 60 -41.70 -2.53 -8.89
C SER A 60 -40.69 -1.85 -7.96
N GLN A 61 -39.69 -2.60 -7.51
CA GLN A 61 -38.62 -2.07 -6.66
C GLN A 61 -37.87 -0.91 -7.36
N ALA A 62 -37.72 -0.99 -8.69
CA ALA A 62 -37.16 0.09 -9.49
C ALA A 62 -37.99 1.38 -9.41
N HIS A 63 -39.32 1.31 -9.30
CA HIS A 63 -40.17 2.49 -9.13
C HIS A 63 -39.98 3.13 -7.75
N VAL A 64 -39.87 2.32 -6.69
CA VAL A 64 -39.59 2.81 -5.33
C VAL A 64 -38.21 3.48 -5.25
N ILE A 65 -37.20 2.86 -5.85
CA ILE A 65 -35.82 3.38 -5.90
C ILE A 65 -35.75 4.66 -6.75
N SER A 66 -36.42 4.69 -7.89
CA SER A 66 -36.51 5.87 -8.75
C SER A 66 -37.42 6.99 -8.19
N ALA A 67 -38.11 6.74 -7.08
CA ALA A 67 -38.80 7.76 -6.29
C ALA A 67 -37.96 8.31 -5.11
N LEU A 68 -36.76 7.77 -4.85
CA LEU A 68 -35.87 8.32 -3.82
C LEU A 68 -35.61 9.82 -4.02
N PRO A 69 -35.69 10.63 -2.95
CA PRO A 69 -35.45 12.06 -3.06
C PRO A 69 -34.00 12.36 -3.47
N LEU A 70 -33.82 13.48 -4.19
CA LEU A 70 -32.54 13.85 -4.78
C LEU A 70 -31.40 13.89 -3.74
N HIS A 71 -31.67 14.44 -2.55
CA HIS A 71 -30.66 14.54 -1.49
C HIS A 71 -30.09 13.18 -1.05
N VAL A 72 -30.89 12.09 -1.06
CA VAL A 72 -30.40 10.74 -0.73
C VAL A 72 -29.49 10.22 -1.84
N ARG A 73 -29.86 10.45 -3.11
CA ARG A 73 -29.04 10.04 -4.25
C ARG A 73 -27.72 10.79 -4.30
N GLU A 74 -27.73 12.08 -3.98
CA GLU A 74 -26.53 12.90 -3.85
C GLU A 74 -25.63 12.37 -2.73
N GLN A 75 -26.18 12.01 -1.57
CA GLN A 75 -25.41 11.39 -0.48
C GLN A 75 -24.77 10.05 -0.88
N ILE A 76 -25.50 9.18 -1.59
CA ILE A 76 -24.96 7.92 -2.11
C ILE A 76 -23.85 8.21 -3.13
N ALA A 77 -24.10 9.12 -4.07
CA ALA A 77 -23.13 9.50 -5.09
C ALA A 77 -21.84 10.09 -4.48
N ASN A 78 -21.97 10.95 -3.47
CA ASN A 78 -20.84 11.50 -2.73
C ASN A 78 -20.04 10.40 -2.02
N SER A 79 -20.73 9.44 -1.39
CA SER A 79 -20.07 8.31 -0.73
C SER A 79 -19.29 7.45 -1.72
N VAL A 80 -19.89 7.16 -2.89
CA VAL A 80 -19.23 6.41 -3.97
C VAL A 80 -18.03 7.18 -4.50
N ALA A 81 -18.17 8.47 -4.81
CA ALA A 81 -17.10 9.32 -5.33
C ALA A 81 -15.89 9.40 -4.37
N ASN A 82 -16.13 9.44 -3.06
CA ASN A 82 -15.08 9.54 -2.04
C ASN A 82 -14.44 8.19 -1.68
N SER A 83 -15.17 7.08 -1.82
CA SER A 83 -14.73 5.78 -1.26
C SER A 83 -14.33 4.76 -2.31
N TYR A 84 -14.52 5.01 -3.62
CA TYR A 84 -14.31 3.96 -4.63
C TYR A 84 -12.86 3.44 -4.68
N LEU A 85 -11.85 4.26 -4.38
CA LEU A 85 -10.45 3.80 -4.31
C LEU A 85 -10.18 2.90 -3.10
N ALA A 86 -10.96 3.00 -2.02
CA ALA A 86 -10.85 2.09 -0.89
C ALA A 86 -11.21 0.65 -1.30
N ALA A 87 -12.03 0.46 -2.33
CA ALA A 87 -12.31 -0.87 -2.89
C ALA A 87 -11.04 -1.55 -3.45
N ALA A 88 -10.01 -0.78 -3.83
CA ALA A 88 -8.71 -1.31 -4.26
C ALA A 88 -7.74 -1.62 -3.11
N ALA A 89 -8.14 -1.48 -1.83
CA ALA A 89 -7.30 -1.77 -0.67
C ALA A 89 -6.60 -3.15 -0.72
N PRO A 90 -7.24 -4.25 -1.17
CA PRO A 90 -6.56 -5.54 -1.32
C PRO A 90 -5.36 -5.51 -2.27
N LEU A 91 -5.37 -4.66 -3.30
CA LEU A 91 -4.23 -4.49 -4.22
C LEU A 91 -3.06 -3.77 -3.55
N PHE A 92 -3.35 -2.77 -2.73
CA PHE A 92 -2.33 -2.09 -1.93
C PHE A 92 -1.72 -3.03 -0.87
N ALA A 93 -2.47 -4.03 -0.40
CA ALA A 93 -1.95 -5.05 0.51
C ALA A 93 -0.93 -6.00 -0.15
N VAL A 94 -0.83 -6.04 -1.49
CA VAL A 94 0.16 -6.85 -2.23
C VAL A 94 1.55 -6.21 -2.20
N LEU A 95 1.58 -4.87 -2.29
CA LEU A 95 2.81 -4.09 -2.39
C LEU A 95 3.82 -4.40 -1.26
N PRO A 96 3.41 -4.50 0.01
CA PRO A 96 4.34 -4.80 1.11
C PRO A 96 5.03 -6.14 0.93
N PHE A 97 4.31 -7.18 0.54
CA PHE A 97 4.91 -8.50 0.30
C PHE A 97 5.90 -8.45 -0.85
N VAL A 98 5.51 -7.85 -1.98
CA VAL A 98 6.36 -7.75 -3.15
C VAL A 98 7.62 -6.92 -2.84
N ALA A 99 7.47 -5.74 -2.24
CA ALA A 99 8.59 -4.86 -1.90
C ALA A 99 9.50 -5.48 -0.82
N PHE A 100 8.93 -6.12 0.20
CA PHE A 100 9.67 -6.75 1.28
C PHE A 100 10.54 -7.90 0.77
N PHE A 101 9.94 -8.86 0.04
CA PHE A 101 10.67 -10.00 -0.50
C PHE A 101 11.64 -9.59 -1.60
N TYR A 102 11.29 -8.59 -2.42
CA TYR A 102 12.22 -8.02 -3.37
C TYR A 102 13.47 -7.45 -2.68
N CYS A 103 13.33 -6.55 -1.70
CA CYS A 103 14.47 -5.95 -1.02
C CYS A 103 15.36 -6.99 -0.31
N LEU A 104 14.74 -8.02 0.26
CA LEU A 104 15.43 -9.09 0.96
C LEU A 104 16.25 -9.98 0.01
N ALA A 105 15.73 -10.27 -1.17
CA ALA A 105 16.38 -11.08 -2.19
C ALA A 105 17.41 -10.30 -3.02
N ALA A 106 17.17 -9.01 -3.28
CA ALA A 106 17.80 -8.30 -4.40
C ALA A 106 19.34 -8.19 -4.35
N LEU A 107 19.98 -8.13 -3.17
CA LEU A 107 21.46 -8.11 -3.05
C LEU A 107 22.04 -9.45 -2.59
N TYR A 108 21.18 -10.34 -2.08
CA TYR A 108 21.57 -11.69 -1.71
C TYR A 108 21.69 -12.58 -2.94
N ASP A 109 20.69 -12.55 -3.82
CA ASP A 109 20.65 -13.37 -5.03
C ASP A 109 21.75 -12.93 -6.02
N ASP A 110 22.05 -11.62 -6.10
CA ASP A 110 23.20 -11.11 -6.87
C ASP A 110 24.53 -11.82 -6.50
N ARG A 111 24.72 -12.13 -5.21
CA ARG A 111 25.92 -12.82 -4.70
C ARG A 111 25.80 -14.33 -4.84
N ARG A 112 24.63 -14.88 -4.52
CA ARG A 112 24.34 -16.32 -4.60
C ARG A 112 24.53 -16.85 -6.02
N ASP A 113 24.05 -16.11 -7.01
CA ASP A 113 24.11 -16.50 -8.43
C ASP A 113 25.39 -16.02 -9.11
N ARG A 114 26.31 -15.40 -8.36
CA ARG A 114 27.57 -14.80 -8.84
C ARG A 114 27.41 -13.77 -9.95
N SER A 115 26.19 -13.27 -10.19
CA SER A 115 25.91 -12.21 -11.16
C SER A 115 26.59 -10.90 -10.79
N ILE A 116 26.94 -10.71 -9.52
CA ILE A 116 27.77 -9.59 -9.03
C ILE A 116 29.07 -9.43 -9.83
N LEU A 117 29.73 -10.51 -10.27
CA LEU A 117 30.98 -10.46 -11.03
C LEU A 117 30.77 -9.87 -12.43
N PHE A 118 29.64 -10.20 -13.06
CA PHE A 118 29.23 -9.61 -14.34
C PHE A 118 28.89 -8.13 -14.19
N TRP A 119 28.18 -7.74 -13.12
CA TRP A 119 27.85 -6.33 -12.89
C TRP A 119 29.08 -5.47 -12.60
N LYS A 120 30.10 -6.03 -11.96
CA LYS A 120 31.38 -5.34 -11.72
C LYS A 120 32.24 -5.18 -12.97
N SER A 121 32.05 -6.01 -14.00
CA SER A 121 32.78 -5.86 -15.28
C SER A 121 32.15 -4.83 -16.22
N LEU A 122 30.89 -4.46 -15.99
CA LEU A 122 30.22 -3.37 -16.70
C LEU A 122 30.62 -2.00 -16.13
N PRO A 123 30.51 -0.91 -16.92
CA PRO A 123 30.79 0.46 -16.46
C PRO A 123 29.63 1.01 -15.60
N VAL A 124 29.25 0.27 -14.55
CA VAL A 124 28.18 0.59 -13.59
C VAL A 124 28.74 0.49 -12.19
N SER A 125 28.52 1.51 -11.37
CA SER A 125 29.00 1.54 -10.00
C SER A 125 28.13 0.70 -9.04
N ASP A 126 28.72 0.30 -7.90
CA ASP A 126 27.98 -0.34 -6.81
C ASP A 126 26.84 0.53 -6.28
N GLN A 127 27.08 1.84 -6.23
CA GLN A 127 26.09 2.83 -5.79
C GLN A 127 24.90 2.87 -6.73
N GLU A 128 25.13 2.93 -8.05
CA GLU A 128 24.04 2.94 -9.04
C GLU A 128 23.21 1.67 -8.97
N THR A 129 23.83 0.51 -8.74
CA THR A 129 23.09 -0.76 -8.63
C THR A 129 22.24 -0.85 -7.37
N VAL A 130 22.75 -0.41 -6.23
CA VAL A 130 21.95 -0.37 -4.99
C VAL A 130 20.84 0.68 -5.12
N LEU A 131 21.15 1.85 -5.68
CA LEU A 131 20.18 2.92 -5.87
C LEU A 131 19.06 2.52 -6.85
N SER A 132 19.36 1.75 -7.90
CA SER A 132 18.31 1.23 -8.79
C SER A 132 17.36 0.29 -8.05
N LYS A 133 17.86 -0.53 -7.12
CA LYS A 133 17.02 -1.39 -6.28
C LYS A 133 16.17 -0.59 -5.30
N VAL A 134 16.76 0.43 -4.65
CA VAL A 134 16.04 1.38 -3.79
C VAL A 134 14.92 2.08 -4.55
N LEU A 135 15.21 2.66 -5.72
CA LEU A 135 14.21 3.33 -6.55
C LEU A 135 13.14 2.37 -7.08
N THR A 136 13.50 1.11 -7.35
CA THR A 136 12.54 0.11 -7.77
C THR A 136 11.54 -0.19 -6.65
N ALA A 137 12.03 -0.41 -5.42
CA ALA A 137 11.19 -0.69 -4.26
C ALA A 137 10.35 0.53 -3.82
N LEU A 138 10.93 1.74 -3.84
CA LEU A 138 10.28 2.95 -3.32
C LEU A 138 9.40 3.69 -4.34
N CYS A 139 9.69 3.57 -5.63
CA CYS A 139 8.99 4.33 -6.67
C CYS A 139 8.32 3.43 -7.69
N VAL A 140 9.06 2.50 -8.32
CA VAL A 140 8.53 1.70 -9.45
C VAL A 140 7.41 0.76 -8.99
N ALA A 141 7.65 -0.03 -7.94
CA ALA A 141 6.65 -0.98 -7.44
C ALA A 141 5.37 -0.28 -6.96
N PRO A 142 5.43 0.80 -6.12
CA PRO A 142 4.24 1.53 -5.73
C PRO A 142 3.50 2.18 -6.90
N LEU A 143 4.21 2.76 -7.88
CA LEU A 143 3.57 3.37 -9.05
C LEU A 143 2.80 2.34 -9.89
N ILE A 144 3.33 1.13 -10.05
CA ILE A 144 2.62 0.04 -10.73
C ILE A 144 1.36 -0.35 -9.94
N THR A 145 1.47 -0.50 -8.61
CA THR A 145 0.32 -0.80 -7.76
C THR A 145 -0.72 0.31 -7.80
N ILE A 146 -0.33 1.58 -7.77
CA ILE A 146 -1.25 2.72 -7.90
C ILE A 146 -1.96 2.69 -9.25
N ALA A 147 -1.23 2.44 -10.35
CA ALA A 147 -1.82 2.38 -11.69
C ALA A 147 -2.85 1.25 -11.81
N ILE A 148 -2.49 0.03 -11.40
CA ILE A 148 -3.38 -1.13 -11.43
C ILE A 148 -4.57 -0.92 -10.48
N GLY A 149 -4.32 -0.49 -9.25
CA GLY A 149 -5.34 -0.22 -8.24
C GLY A 149 -6.35 0.83 -8.70
N THR A 150 -5.88 1.92 -9.28
CA THR A 150 -6.73 2.98 -9.84
C THR A 150 -7.59 2.44 -10.98
N ALA A 151 -6.99 1.71 -11.94
CA ALA A 151 -7.72 1.13 -13.05
C ALA A 151 -8.81 0.15 -12.57
N THR A 152 -8.48 -0.73 -11.63
CA THR A 152 -9.44 -1.68 -11.04
C THR A 152 -10.56 -0.98 -10.29
N ALA A 153 -10.26 0.07 -9.53
CA ALA A 153 -11.26 0.85 -8.81
C ALA A 153 -12.21 1.58 -9.78
N LEU A 154 -11.66 2.18 -10.85
CA LEU A 154 -12.46 2.84 -11.90
C LEU A 154 -13.35 1.84 -12.64
N ILE A 155 -12.87 0.65 -12.97
CA ILE A 155 -13.69 -0.38 -13.60
C ILE A 155 -14.79 -0.85 -12.62
N SER A 156 -14.43 -1.08 -11.35
CA SER A 156 -15.39 -1.51 -10.31
C SER A 156 -16.52 -0.50 -10.11
N VAL A 157 -16.21 0.80 -10.04
CA VAL A 157 -17.22 1.84 -9.88
C VAL A 157 -18.07 2.01 -11.13
N LEU A 158 -17.50 1.88 -12.34
CA LEU A 158 -18.29 1.90 -13.57
C LEU A 158 -19.29 0.74 -13.62
N ILE A 159 -18.86 -0.48 -13.26
CA ILE A 159 -19.74 -1.64 -13.14
C ILE A 159 -20.85 -1.36 -12.11
N GLY A 160 -20.49 -0.84 -10.94
CA GLY A 160 -21.45 -0.49 -9.89
C GLY A 160 -22.48 0.57 -10.34
N LEU A 161 -22.05 1.58 -11.10
CA LEU A 161 -22.92 2.60 -11.67
C LEU A 161 -23.87 2.02 -12.72
N MET A 162 -23.40 1.11 -13.58
CA MET A 162 -24.27 0.41 -14.56
C MET A 162 -25.38 -0.38 -13.86
N VAL A 163 -25.04 -1.11 -12.78
CA VAL A 163 -26.03 -1.85 -11.98
C VAL A 163 -26.99 -0.89 -11.29
N ALA A 164 -26.50 0.20 -10.71
CA ALA A 164 -27.34 1.19 -10.05
C ALA A 164 -28.33 1.85 -11.04
N ASP A 165 -27.87 2.15 -12.25
CA ASP A 165 -28.71 2.71 -13.31
C ASP A 165 -29.78 1.72 -13.79
N ALA A 166 -29.42 0.45 -13.97
CA ALA A 166 -30.37 -0.62 -14.31
C ALA A 166 -31.47 -0.80 -13.23
N ASN A 167 -31.21 -0.39 -12.00
CA ASN A 167 -32.19 -0.39 -10.89
C ASN A 167 -32.89 0.97 -10.68
N GLY A 168 -32.67 1.96 -11.56
CA GLY A 168 -33.35 3.25 -11.54
C GLY A 168 -32.76 4.30 -10.59
N LEU A 169 -31.60 4.06 -9.96
CA LEU A 169 -30.93 5.04 -9.09
C LEU A 169 -30.35 6.24 -9.87
N ARG A 170 -29.97 6.04 -11.13
CA ARG A 170 -29.43 7.07 -12.04
C ARG A 170 -28.31 7.90 -11.42
N LEU A 171 -27.27 7.23 -10.89
CA LEU A 171 -26.16 7.88 -10.16
C LEU A 171 -25.06 8.45 -11.07
N PHE A 172 -25.03 8.10 -12.37
CA PHE A 172 -23.95 8.46 -13.28
C PHE A 172 -23.64 9.97 -13.28
N GLY A 173 -24.66 10.81 -13.51
CA GLY A 173 -24.48 12.26 -13.54
C GLY A 173 -23.96 12.80 -12.21
N LEU A 174 -24.53 12.33 -11.10
CA LEU A 174 -24.17 12.77 -9.75
C LEU A 174 -22.73 12.41 -9.40
N VAL A 175 -22.30 11.17 -9.63
CA VAL A 175 -20.93 10.72 -9.32
C VAL A 175 -19.90 11.41 -10.23
N LEU A 176 -20.15 11.49 -11.54
CA LEU A 176 -19.20 12.10 -12.47
C LEU A 176 -19.11 13.63 -12.30
N SER A 177 -20.18 14.28 -11.82
CA SER A 177 -20.17 15.70 -11.48
C SER A 177 -19.42 16.02 -10.19
N ASN A 178 -19.16 15.01 -9.35
CA ASN A 178 -18.46 15.20 -8.09
C ASN A 178 -16.94 15.37 -8.36
N PRO A 179 -16.32 16.50 -7.96
CA PRO A 179 -14.88 16.73 -8.17
C PRO A 179 -13.99 15.67 -7.51
N GLU A 180 -14.41 15.11 -6.38
CA GLU A 180 -13.65 14.13 -5.61
C GLU A 180 -13.38 12.85 -6.41
N PHE A 181 -14.33 12.44 -7.26
CA PHE A 181 -14.19 11.28 -8.14
C PHE A 181 -12.94 11.41 -9.04
N TRP A 182 -12.70 12.61 -9.57
CA TRP A 182 -11.58 12.88 -10.47
C TRP A 182 -10.28 13.19 -9.74
N LEU A 183 -10.36 13.79 -8.54
CA LEU A 183 -9.18 14.15 -7.74
C LEU A 183 -8.55 12.94 -7.04
N ALA A 184 -9.34 11.91 -6.71
CA ALA A 184 -8.89 10.80 -5.88
C ALA A 184 -7.64 10.06 -6.44
N PRO A 185 -7.52 9.74 -7.75
CA PRO A 185 -6.31 9.12 -8.31
C PRO A 185 -5.07 10.00 -8.18
N PHE A 186 -5.22 11.31 -8.38
CA PHE A 186 -4.13 12.26 -8.25
C PHE A 186 -3.66 12.38 -6.80
N ARG A 187 -4.58 12.31 -5.83
CA ARG A 187 -4.22 12.25 -4.41
C ARG A 187 -3.39 11.02 -4.07
N LEU A 188 -3.72 9.85 -4.60
CA LEU A 188 -2.89 8.65 -4.41
C LEU A 188 -1.47 8.83 -4.95
N VAL A 189 -1.33 9.38 -6.15
CA VAL A 189 0.00 9.68 -6.72
C VAL A 189 0.73 10.72 -5.88
N ALA A 190 0.03 11.74 -5.41
CA ALA A 190 0.57 12.78 -4.55
C ALA A 190 0.92 12.29 -3.12
N LEU A 191 0.47 11.10 -2.71
CA LEU A 191 0.93 10.44 -1.48
C LEU A 191 2.23 9.65 -1.66
N LEU A 192 2.73 9.47 -2.89
CA LEU A 192 3.97 8.75 -3.14
C LEU A 192 5.17 9.33 -2.37
N PRO A 193 5.39 10.66 -2.29
CA PRO A 193 6.49 11.21 -1.49
C PRO A 193 6.38 10.86 0.00
N VAL A 194 5.16 10.91 0.55
CA VAL A 194 4.90 10.49 1.93
C VAL A 194 5.26 9.02 2.11
N TYR A 195 4.75 8.15 1.22
CA TYR A 195 5.08 6.72 1.21
C TYR A 195 6.59 6.48 1.19
N VAL A 196 7.31 7.14 0.28
CA VAL A 196 8.76 6.99 0.11
C VAL A 196 9.50 7.28 1.41
N LEU A 197 9.21 8.41 2.06
CA LEU A 197 9.89 8.82 3.29
C LEU A 197 9.65 7.83 4.44
N TRP A 198 8.43 7.33 4.57
CA TRP A 198 8.09 6.33 5.60
C TRP A 198 8.63 4.92 5.29
N ALA A 199 8.83 4.58 4.02
CA ALA A 199 9.33 3.28 3.58
C ALA A 199 10.86 3.16 3.56
N ILE A 200 11.60 4.28 3.44
CA ILE A 200 13.08 4.32 3.44
C ILE A 200 13.73 3.48 4.56
N PRO A 201 13.27 3.54 5.84
CA PRO A 201 13.87 2.78 6.92
C PRO A 201 13.76 1.26 6.71
N THR A 202 12.58 0.80 6.27
CA THR A 202 12.36 -0.62 5.97
C THR A 202 13.18 -1.06 4.76
N VAL A 203 13.17 -0.29 3.66
CA VAL A 203 13.97 -0.61 2.46
C VAL A 203 15.46 -0.64 2.80
N GLY A 204 15.95 0.33 3.57
CA GLY A 204 17.33 0.39 4.03
C GLY A 204 17.72 -0.80 4.90
N TRP A 205 16.89 -1.16 5.88
CA TRP A 205 17.10 -2.32 6.73
C TRP A 205 17.19 -3.61 5.91
N LEU A 206 16.20 -3.84 5.03
CA LEU A 206 16.12 -5.06 4.24
C LEU A 206 17.27 -5.19 3.25
N LEU A 207 17.64 -4.12 2.55
CA LEU A 207 18.78 -4.14 1.62
C LEU A 207 20.12 -4.30 2.36
N MET A 208 20.28 -3.68 3.53
CA MET A 208 21.47 -3.87 4.36
C MET A 208 21.61 -5.33 4.80
N VAL A 209 20.53 -5.95 5.29
CA VAL A 209 20.53 -7.37 5.66
C VAL A 209 20.74 -8.26 4.44
N SER A 210 20.13 -7.94 3.30
CA SER A 210 20.33 -8.64 2.01
C SER A 210 21.79 -8.63 1.56
N ALA A 211 22.50 -7.51 1.75
CA ALA A 211 23.93 -7.39 1.47
C ALA A 211 24.82 -8.10 2.50
N TRP A 212 24.38 -8.18 3.76
CA TRP A 212 25.19 -8.68 4.88
C TRP A 212 25.06 -10.19 5.13
N ALA A 213 23.85 -10.74 5.05
CA ALA A 213 23.58 -12.11 5.47
C ALA A 213 24.23 -13.13 4.51
N ARG A 214 24.84 -14.19 5.06
CA ARG A 214 25.45 -15.28 4.26
C ARG A 214 24.43 -16.38 3.90
N SER A 215 23.45 -16.60 4.77
CA SER A 215 22.37 -17.55 4.57
C SER A 215 21.16 -17.14 5.40
N LYS A 216 19.99 -17.69 5.08
CA LYS A 216 18.74 -17.50 5.85
C LYS A 216 18.40 -16.01 6.07
N VAL A 217 18.46 -15.21 5.00
CA VAL A 217 18.30 -13.74 5.05
C VAL A 217 17.02 -13.32 5.78
N PHE A 218 15.91 -14.04 5.56
CA PHE A 218 14.64 -13.79 6.24
C PHE A 218 14.72 -13.91 7.76
N LEU A 219 15.42 -14.93 8.27
CA LEU A 219 15.59 -15.11 9.71
C LEU A 219 16.40 -13.97 10.32
N TRP A 220 17.38 -13.42 9.61
CA TRP A 220 18.12 -12.25 10.08
C TRP A 220 17.27 -10.98 10.03
N ALA A 221 16.57 -10.76 8.91
CA ALA A 221 15.78 -9.56 8.68
C ALA A 221 14.62 -9.41 9.68
N VAL A 222 13.92 -10.51 9.95
CA VAL A 222 12.74 -10.52 10.85
C VAL A 222 13.15 -10.93 12.27
N GLY A 223 14.05 -11.89 12.42
CA GLY A 223 14.44 -12.42 13.72
C GLY A 223 15.19 -11.40 14.57
N ILE A 224 16.10 -10.58 14.03
CA ILE A 224 16.82 -9.58 14.84
C ILE A 224 15.83 -8.59 15.49
N PRO A 225 14.92 -7.92 14.76
CA PRO A 225 13.99 -6.98 15.38
C PRO A 225 13.04 -7.65 16.38
N LEU A 226 12.53 -8.85 16.07
CA LEU A 226 11.61 -9.55 16.97
C LEU A 226 12.29 -10.08 18.23
N LEU A 227 13.50 -10.62 18.12
CA LEU A 227 14.29 -11.03 19.29
C LEU A 227 14.66 -9.81 20.13
N GLY A 228 15.04 -8.69 19.51
CA GLY A 228 15.28 -7.42 20.20
C GLY A 228 14.05 -6.95 20.98
N LEU A 229 12.85 -7.04 20.39
CA LEU A 229 11.60 -6.72 21.09
C LEU A 229 11.30 -7.68 22.24
N MET A 230 11.51 -8.97 22.05
CA MET A 230 11.32 -9.99 23.08
C MET A 230 12.26 -9.72 24.27
N LEU A 231 13.53 -9.40 24.00
CA LEU A 231 14.50 -9.01 25.02
C LEU A 231 14.09 -7.70 25.71
N ALA A 232 13.63 -6.69 24.97
CA ALA A 232 13.15 -5.44 25.58
C ALA A 232 11.95 -5.68 26.50
N ARG A 233 10.99 -6.55 26.12
CA ARG A 233 9.88 -6.95 26.98
C ARG A 233 10.36 -7.66 28.25
N TRP A 234 11.30 -8.58 28.10
CA TRP A 234 11.86 -9.30 29.25
C TRP A 234 12.63 -8.38 30.20
N ILE A 235 13.46 -7.48 29.67
CA ILE A 235 14.18 -6.47 30.46
C ILE A 235 13.17 -5.59 31.20
N ASN A 236 12.14 -5.09 30.52
CA ASN A 236 11.10 -4.28 31.17
C ASN A 236 10.40 -5.03 32.30
N PHE A 237 10.09 -6.32 32.11
CA PHE A 237 9.53 -7.16 33.17
C PHE A 237 10.46 -7.28 34.38
N MET A 238 11.76 -7.46 34.15
CA MET A 238 12.75 -7.52 35.24
C MET A 238 12.88 -6.17 35.95
N THR A 239 13.04 -5.06 35.21
CA THR A 239 13.22 -3.74 35.82
C THR A 239 11.96 -3.23 36.52
N SER A 240 10.77 -3.51 35.98
CA SER A 240 9.53 -3.14 36.65
C SER A 240 9.30 -3.94 37.93
N SER A 241 9.75 -5.21 37.97
CA SER A 241 9.55 -6.08 39.12
C SER A 241 10.56 -5.87 40.26
N TYR A 242 11.78 -5.43 39.93
CA TYR A 242 12.88 -5.37 40.90
C TYR A 242 13.45 -3.96 41.14
N LEU A 243 13.26 -3.02 40.21
CA LEU A 243 13.92 -1.71 40.20
C LEU A 243 12.95 -0.53 40.08
N ASP A 244 11.63 -0.77 40.11
CA ASP A 244 10.54 0.21 39.90
C ASP A 244 10.78 1.15 38.70
N THR A 245 11.47 0.64 37.68
CA THR A 245 11.85 1.41 36.49
C THR A 245 11.17 0.79 35.28
N GLN A 246 10.43 1.62 34.52
CA GLN A 246 9.67 1.19 33.34
C GLN A 246 10.35 1.67 32.06
N ILE A 247 10.48 0.75 31.10
CA ILE A 247 10.95 1.02 29.74
C ILE A 247 9.72 1.06 28.83
N ASP A 248 9.65 2.07 27.95
CA ASP A 248 8.58 2.15 26.97
C ASP A 248 8.78 1.14 25.82
N VAL A 249 8.42 -0.10 26.08
CA VAL A 249 8.50 -1.19 25.09
C VAL A 249 7.53 -0.96 23.93
N HIS A 250 6.43 -0.23 24.16
CA HIS A 250 5.49 0.11 23.11
C HIS A 250 6.14 1.05 22.09
N TRP A 251 6.86 2.07 22.56
CA TRP A 251 7.66 2.95 21.72
C TRP A 251 8.71 2.17 20.92
N ILE A 252 9.42 1.21 21.54
CA ILE A 252 10.40 0.36 20.84
C ILE A 252 9.72 -0.47 19.74
N ALA A 253 8.60 -1.12 20.06
CA ALA A 253 7.86 -1.94 19.11
C ALA A 253 7.44 -1.13 17.87
N ILE A 254 6.91 0.07 18.10
CA ILE A 254 6.41 0.95 17.05
C ILE A 254 7.57 1.61 16.30
N ASN A 255 8.41 2.38 16.96
CA ASN A 255 9.38 3.26 16.31
C ASN A 255 10.63 2.55 15.80
N ILE A 256 10.94 1.35 16.32
CA ILE A 256 12.10 0.58 15.87
C ILE A 256 11.64 -0.62 15.05
N VAL A 257 10.85 -1.53 15.63
CA VAL A 257 10.54 -2.82 14.99
C VAL A 257 9.56 -2.67 13.83
N MET A 258 8.42 -2.03 14.06
CA MET A 258 7.44 -1.79 12.99
C MET A 258 8.00 -0.85 11.92
N ARG A 259 8.82 0.12 12.30
CA ARG A 259 9.54 0.99 11.35
C ARG A 259 10.52 0.23 10.45
N ALA A 260 11.22 -0.77 10.99
CA ALA A 260 12.17 -1.58 10.23
C ALA A 260 11.50 -2.64 9.36
N LEU A 261 10.34 -3.16 9.76
CA LEU A 261 9.69 -4.30 9.08
C LEU A 261 8.50 -3.93 8.21
N ALA A 262 7.77 -2.87 8.56
CA ALA A 262 6.43 -2.61 8.03
C ALA A 262 6.28 -1.21 7.39
N GLY A 263 7.34 -0.41 7.29
CA GLY A 263 7.29 0.91 6.66
C GLY A 263 6.92 0.89 5.17
N VAL A 264 7.07 -0.26 4.49
CA VAL A 264 6.61 -0.47 3.11
C VAL A 264 5.09 -0.67 3.00
N VAL A 265 4.36 -0.79 4.12
CA VAL A 265 2.90 -0.92 4.18
C VAL A 265 2.23 0.43 3.94
N PRO A 266 1.48 0.61 2.84
CA PRO A 266 0.74 1.84 2.59
C PRO A 266 -0.22 2.18 3.72
N GLY A 267 -0.27 3.44 4.12
CA GLY A 267 -1.14 3.95 5.18
C GLY A 267 -0.65 3.68 6.61
N LEU A 268 0.38 2.84 6.81
CA LEU A 268 0.86 2.52 8.15
C LEU A 268 1.47 3.73 8.87
N TRP A 269 1.84 4.80 8.14
CA TRP A 269 2.25 6.10 8.72
C TRP A 269 1.16 6.77 9.58
N LEU A 270 -0.12 6.52 9.32
CA LEU A 270 -1.22 7.19 10.02
C LEU A 270 -1.24 6.86 11.53
N PRO A 271 -1.14 5.58 11.97
CA PRO A 271 -0.95 5.24 13.38
C PRO A 271 0.29 5.84 14.04
N PHE A 272 1.39 6.06 13.30
CA PHE A 272 2.58 6.72 13.87
C PHE A 272 2.34 8.21 14.08
N GLY A 273 1.50 8.81 13.24
CA GLY A 273 1.36 10.24 13.04
C GLY A 273 0.58 11.05 14.08
N GLN A 274 0.19 10.50 15.25
CA GLN A 274 -0.76 11.17 16.16
C GLN A 274 -1.97 11.78 15.42
N VAL A 275 -2.50 11.03 14.45
CA VAL A 275 -3.58 11.48 13.57
C VAL A 275 -4.91 11.42 14.32
N ASP A 276 -5.75 12.44 14.16
CA ASP A 276 -7.11 12.44 14.67
C ASP A 276 -7.96 11.41 13.89
N PRO A 277 -8.46 10.34 14.54
CA PRO A 277 -9.29 9.33 13.87
C PRO A 277 -10.58 9.92 13.27
N HIS A 278 -11.10 11.01 13.83
CA HIS A 278 -12.31 11.66 13.33
C HIS A 278 -12.06 12.38 12.01
N ALA A 279 -10.82 12.83 11.75
CA ALA A 279 -10.44 13.46 10.49
C ALA A 279 -10.23 12.47 9.33
N LEU A 280 -10.30 11.16 9.60
CA LEU A 280 -10.22 10.10 8.58
C LEU A 280 -11.60 9.62 8.13
N LEU A 281 -12.64 9.99 8.88
CA LEU A 281 -14.02 9.60 8.65
C LEU A 281 -14.77 10.78 8.06
N ASN A 282 -15.66 10.52 7.12
CA ASN A 282 -16.55 11.55 6.61
C ASN A 282 -17.49 12.03 7.74
N SER A 283 -17.55 13.35 7.95
CA SER A 283 -18.33 13.99 9.02
C SER A 283 -19.84 13.74 8.94
N SER A 284 -20.33 13.15 7.84
CA SER A 284 -21.74 12.86 7.61
C SER A 284 -22.14 11.38 7.70
N GLU A 285 -21.23 10.39 7.69
CA GLU A 285 -21.49 8.95 7.97
C GLU A 285 -20.28 8.03 7.69
N ARG A 286 -20.43 6.72 8.01
CA ARG A 286 -19.48 5.57 7.97
C ARG A 286 -18.77 5.35 6.61
N GLY A 287 -17.98 6.31 6.14
CA GLY A 287 -17.14 6.22 4.96
C GLY A 287 -15.77 6.85 5.19
N VAL A 288 -14.79 6.43 4.40
CA VAL A 288 -13.44 7.01 4.44
C VAL A 288 -13.45 8.37 3.74
N ASP A 289 -12.97 9.40 4.41
CA ASP A 289 -12.73 10.70 3.77
C ASP A 289 -11.37 10.68 3.06
N ALA A 290 -11.39 10.59 1.73
CA ALA A 290 -10.17 10.58 0.93
C ALA A 290 -9.36 11.90 1.05
N ALA A 291 -10.03 13.03 1.26
CA ALA A 291 -9.38 14.32 1.46
C ALA A 291 -8.75 14.40 2.86
N GLY A 292 -9.47 13.94 3.88
CA GLY A 292 -8.99 13.77 5.25
C GLY A 292 -7.76 12.88 5.33
N VAL A 293 -7.83 11.66 4.77
CA VAL A 293 -6.69 10.72 4.69
C VAL A 293 -5.49 11.36 3.99
N PHE A 294 -5.72 12.05 2.88
CA PHE A 294 -4.65 12.74 2.16
C PHE A 294 -3.97 13.79 3.03
N THR A 295 -4.76 14.67 3.65
CA THR A 295 -4.26 15.78 4.46
C THR A 295 -3.52 15.26 5.69
N GLN A 296 -4.11 14.31 6.41
CA GLN A 296 -3.50 13.70 7.60
C GLN A 296 -2.19 12.96 7.26
N SER A 297 -2.13 12.29 6.11
CA SER A 297 -0.91 11.65 5.64
C SER A 297 0.25 12.64 5.48
N TRP A 298 -0.01 13.81 4.90
CA TRP A 298 0.98 14.87 4.77
C TRP A 298 1.36 15.50 6.12
N MET A 299 0.40 15.67 7.03
CA MET A 299 0.69 16.18 8.39
C MET A 299 1.69 15.29 9.14
N THR A 300 1.74 13.97 8.87
CA THR A 300 2.72 13.09 9.51
C THR A 300 4.18 13.49 9.23
N LEU A 301 4.46 14.22 8.14
CA LEU A 301 5.80 14.69 7.80
C LEU A 301 6.27 15.88 8.66
N THR A 302 5.38 16.53 9.40
CA THR A 302 5.73 17.61 10.34
C THR A 302 6.46 17.09 11.58
N GLN A 303 6.43 15.77 11.81
CA GLN A 303 6.92 15.18 13.03
C GLN A 303 8.42 14.82 12.93
N PRO A 304 9.23 15.08 13.96
CA PRO A 304 10.67 14.76 13.92
C PRO A 304 10.97 13.28 13.68
N GLN A 305 10.10 12.38 14.15
CA GLN A 305 10.28 10.94 14.08
C GLN A 305 10.42 10.38 12.66
N VAL A 306 9.74 10.98 11.66
CA VAL A 306 9.85 10.54 10.27
C VAL A 306 11.26 10.84 9.72
N TRP A 307 11.79 12.01 10.05
CA TRP A 307 13.11 12.47 9.58
C TRP A 307 14.25 11.70 10.22
N ILE A 308 14.13 11.37 11.51
CA ILE A 308 15.05 10.45 12.19
C ILE A 308 15.06 9.10 11.47
N GLY A 309 13.87 8.57 11.16
CA GLY A 309 13.73 7.35 10.36
C GLY A 309 14.45 7.45 9.02
N VAL A 310 14.20 8.52 8.25
CA VAL A 310 14.83 8.75 6.95
C VAL A 310 16.35 8.77 7.03
N VAL A 311 16.93 9.47 8.02
CA VAL A 311 18.38 9.52 8.23
C VAL A 311 18.94 8.12 8.54
N VAL A 312 18.29 7.38 9.44
CA VAL A 312 18.69 6.00 9.78
C VAL A 312 18.58 5.08 8.57
N GLY A 313 17.49 5.16 7.80
CA GLY A 313 17.32 4.40 6.56
C GLY A 313 18.37 4.72 5.50
N ALA A 314 18.69 6.00 5.31
CA ALA A 314 19.75 6.44 4.39
C ALA A 314 21.13 5.90 4.83
N ALA A 315 21.42 5.90 6.13
CA ALA A 315 22.64 5.31 6.68
C ALA A 315 22.71 3.80 6.42
N MET A 316 21.60 3.07 6.57
CA MET A 316 21.52 1.63 6.25
C MET A 316 21.68 1.36 4.75
N ILE A 317 21.10 2.19 3.87
CA ILE A 317 21.31 2.10 2.42
C ILE A 317 22.80 2.32 2.08
N PHE A 318 23.43 3.32 2.69
CA PHE A 318 24.87 3.55 2.53
C PHE A 318 25.70 2.37 3.03
N ALA A 319 25.33 1.76 4.16
CA ALA A 319 25.96 0.54 4.65
C ALA A 319 25.81 -0.62 3.66
N ALA A 320 24.64 -0.78 3.03
CA ALA A 320 24.42 -1.78 1.98
C ALA A 320 25.33 -1.55 0.76
N MET A 321 25.48 -0.31 0.31
CA MET A 321 26.42 0.08 -0.76
C MET A 321 27.86 -0.28 -0.38
N ARG A 322 28.26 -0.01 0.87
CA ARG A 322 29.61 -0.32 1.34
C ARG A 322 29.84 -1.82 1.43
N LEU A 323 28.91 -2.57 1.98
CA LEU A 323 28.98 -4.03 2.12
C LEU A 323 29.10 -4.73 0.76
N ARG A 324 28.35 -4.26 -0.25
CA ARG A 324 28.42 -4.78 -1.62
C ARG A 324 29.82 -4.66 -2.22
N ARG A 325 30.55 -3.59 -1.90
CA ARG A 325 31.89 -3.35 -2.45
C ARG A 325 32.95 -4.35 -1.95
N TRP A 326 32.81 -4.87 -0.73
CA TRP A 326 33.83 -5.69 -0.07
C TRP A 326 33.55 -7.20 -0.06
N ARG A 327 32.29 -7.62 -0.23
CA ARG A 327 31.87 -9.02 -0.01
C ARG A 327 31.48 -9.69 -1.32
N ASP A 328 32.48 -9.82 -2.20
CA ASP A 328 32.34 -10.45 -3.53
C ASP A 328 32.31 -11.98 -3.49
N GLU A 329 32.68 -12.55 -2.35
CA GLU A 329 32.77 -13.99 -2.15
C GLU A 329 31.53 -14.48 -1.38
N GLY A 330 30.78 -15.38 -2.02
CA GLY A 330 29.64 -16.09 -1.44
C GLY A 330 30.05 -17.11 -0.38
#